data_AF-A0A9X9Q5S5-F1
#
_entry.id   AF-A0A9X9Q5S5-F1
#
_cell.length_a   1.000
_cell.length_b   1.000
_cell.length_c   1.000
_cell.angle_alpha   90.00
_cell.angle_beta   90.00
_cell.angle_gamma   90.00
#
_symmetry.space_group_name_H-M   'P 1'
#
loop_
_entity.id
_entity.type
_entity.pdbx_description
1 polymer ?
#
loop_
_entity_poly.entity_id
_entity_poly.type
_entity_poly.pdbx_seq_one_letter_code
_entity_poly.pdbx_strand_id
1 'polypeptide(L)'
;MRTPENLELTNPQEFGSSWAAVECPDTLDPWDTCVLNPLREPFARKECSILLSEVFEICHPVVDVTWFYSNCLTDTCGCSQGGDCECLCASVSAYAHQCCQHG
;
A
#
# COMPACT_ATOMS: atom_id res chain seq x y z
N MET A 1 -9.73 -16.55 4.22
CA MET A 1 -8.76 -15.99 5.19
C MET A 1 -9.21 -16.49 6.56
N ARG A 2 -8.29 -17.03 7.37
CA ARG A 2 -8.67 -17.84 8.54
C ARG A 2 -8.41 -17.08 9.85
N THR A 3 -9.46 -16.80 10.63
CA THR A 3 -9.39 -16.04 11.89
C THR A 3 -8.69 -16.83 13.02
N PRO A 4 -8.35 -16.21 14.16
CA PRO A 4 -7.81 -16.91 15.33
C PRO A 4 -8.72 -18.05 15.83
N GLU A 5 -10.03 -17.90 15.66
CA GLU A 5 -11.06 -18.89 16.02
C GLU A 5 -11.27 -19.95 14.93
N ASN A 6 -10.44 -19.98 13.88
CA ASN A 6 -10.53 -20.87 12.73
C ASN A 6 -11.77 -20.67 11.85
N LEU A 7 -12.35 -19.46 11.82
CA LEU A 7 -13.43 -19.12 10.90
C LEU A 7 -12.85 -18.73 9.54
N GLU A 8 -13.45 -19.23 8.46
CA GLU A 8 -13.10 -18.81 7.09
C GLU A 8 -13.92 -17.58 6.72
N LEU A 9 -13.25 -16.44 6.58
CA LEU A 9 -13.83 -15.18 6.13
C LEU A 9 -13.29 -14.80 4.74
N THR A 10 -14.14 -14.15 3.95
CA THR A 10 -13.81 -13.62 2.61
C THR A 10 -13.68 -12.10 2.60
N ASN A 11 -14.30 -11.40 3.57
CA ASN A 11 -14.20 -9.96 3.72
C ASN A 11 -12.88 -9.60 4.44
N PRO A 12 -11.97 -8.81 3.82
CA PRO A 12 -10.71 -8.43 4.45
C PRO A 12 -10.86 -7.59 5.72
N GLN A 13 -11.88 -6.72 5.78
CA GLN A 13 -12.14 -5.87 6.93
C GLN A 13 -12.59 -6.70 8.14
N GLU A 14 -13.58 -7.58 7.96
CA GLU A 14 -14.03 -8.49 9.02
C GLU A 14 -12.90 -9.42 9.48
N PHE A 15 -12.10 -9.92 8.52
CA PHE A 15 -10.91 -10.70 8.83
C PHE A 15 -9.92 -9.90 9.68
N GLY A 16 -9.57 -8.67 9.29
CA GLY A 16 -8.66 -7.82 10.06
C GLY A 16 -9.18 -7.52 11.46
N SER A 17 -10.47 -7.19 11.58
CA SER A 17 -11.11 -6.92 12.88
C SER A 17 -11.10 -8.13 13.81
N SER A 18 -11.14 -9.36 13.29
CA SER A 18 -11.04 -10.58 14.12
C SER A 18 -9.69 -10.76 14.84
N TRP A 19 -8.64 -10.07 14.39
CA TRP A 19 -7.31 -10.10 15.01
C TRP A 19 -7.09 -8.96 16.02
N ALA A 20 -8.08 -8.11 16.29
CA ALA A 20 -7.94 -7.01 17.23
C ALA A 20 -7.72 -7.52 18.67
N ALA A 21 -6.59 -7.14 19.29
CA ALA A 21 -6.26 -7.54 20.66
C ALA A 21 -7.08 -6.80 21.73
N VAL A 22 -7.65 -5.65 21.36
CA VAL A 22 -8.51 -4.79 22.18
C VAL A 22 -9.64 -4.26 21.32
N GLU A 23 -10.73 -3.78 21.92
CA GLU A 23 -11.76 -3.04 21.17
C GLU A 23 -11.14 -1.81 20.53
N CYS A 24 -11.01 -1.87 19.21
CA CYS A 24 -10.66 -0.75 18.37
C CYS A 24 -11.96 -0.12 17.87
N PRO A 25 -12.06 1.21 17.78
CA PRO A 25 -13.14 1.85 17.04
C PRO A 25 -13.16 1.28 15.62
N ASP A 26 -14.34 0.97 15.10
CA ASP A 26 -14.47 0.56 13.70
C ASP A 26 -13.86 1.64 12.82
N THR A 27 -12.74 1.30 12.20
CA THR A 27 -12.16 2.13 11.15
C THR A 27 -13.02 1.92 9.93
N LEU A 28 -13.55 3.02 9.38
CA LEU A 28 -14.06 3.00 8.01
C LEU A 28 -12.94 2.49 7.09
N ASP A 29 -13.34 1.80 6.02
CA ASP A 29 -12.52 1.20 4.95
C ASP A 29 -11.24 2.01 4.65
N PRO A 30 -10.13 1.45 4.15
CA PRO A 30 -9.01 2.26 3.67
C PRO A 30 -9.52 3.10 2.49
N TRP A 31 -9.94 4.34 2.77
CA TRP A 31 -10.36 5.24 1.71
C TRP A 31 -9.15 5.44 0.82
N ASP A 32 -9.39 5.56 -0.48
CA ASP A 32 -8.38 6.11 -1.38
C ASP A 32 -7.98 7.47 -0.84
N THR A 33 -6.83 7.53 -0.19
CA THR A 33 -6.35 8.70 0.53
C THR A 33 -6.08 9.85 -0.43
N CYS A 34 -5.89 9.57 -1.73
CA CYS A 34 -5.80 10.59 -2.77
C CYS A 34 -7.18 11.21 -3.06
N VAL A 35 -8.29 10.46 -2.92
CA VAL A 35 -9.65 11.04 -2.99
C VAL A 35 -9.89 11.97 -1.80
N LEU A 36 -9.40 11.60 -0.61
CA LEU A 36 -9.47 12.44 0.59
C LEU A 36 -8.54 13.66 0.53
N ASN A 37 -7.38 13.51 -0.10
CA ASN A 37 -6.33 14.51 -0.18
C ASN A 37 -5.96 14.80 -1.65
N PRO A 38 -6.89 15.35 -2.46
CA PRO A 38 -6.70 15.48 -3.92
C PRO A 38 -5.52 16.38 -4.30
N LEU A 39 -5.15 17.33 -3.43
CA LEU A 39 -3.98 18.19 -3.64
C LEU A 39 -2.64 17.43 -3.55
N ARG A 40 -2.62 16.24 -2.92
CA ARG A 40 -1.43 15.41 -2.80
C ARG A 40 -1.27 14.44 -3.97
N GLU A 41 -2.34 14.14 -4.70
CA GLU A 41 -2.32 13.19 -5.82
C GLU A 41 -1.27 13.52 -6.88
N PRO A 42 -1.07 14.79 -7.33
CA PRO A 42 -0.02 15.10 -8.29
C PRO A 42 1.39 14.80 -7.78
N PHE A 43 1.65 15.05 -6.49
CA PHE A 43 2.92 14.72 -5.85
C PHE A 43 3.11 13.20 -5.76
N ALA A 44 2.09 12.48 -5.27
CA ALA A 44 2.12 11.02 -5.18
C ALA A 44 2.37 10.36 -6.55
N ARG A 45 1.65 10.79 -7.60
CA ARG A 45 1.86 10.29 -8.97
C ARG A 45 3.28 10.54 -9.47
N LYS A 46 3.82 11.73 -9.22
CA LYS A 46 5.18 12.08 -9.62
C LYS A 46 6.20 11.17 -8.93
N GLU A 47 6.14 11.05 -7.61
CA GLU A 47 7.15 10.31 -6.86
C GLU A 47 7.02 8.79 -7.03
N CYS A 48 5.80 8.24 -7.05
CA CYS A 48 5.54 6.82 -7.26
C CYS A 48 5.84 6.35 -8.70
N SER A 49 5.97 7.27 -9.66
CA SER A 49 6.31 6.92 -11.06
C SER A 49 7.64 6.19 -11.20
N ILE A 50 8.53 6.26 -10.21
CA ILE A 50 9.78 5.49 -10.18
C ILE A 50 9.53 3.99 -10.32
N LEU A 51 8.43 3.46 -9.74
CA LEU A 51 8.08 2.05 -9.82
C LEU A 51 7.81 1.60 -11.26
N LEU A 52 7.30 2.51 -12.10
CA LEU A 52 6.99 2.28 -13.51
C LEU A 52 8.17 2.62 -14.45
N SER A 53 9.25 3.19 -13.90
CA SER A 53 10.38 3.68 -14.68
C SER A 53 11.36 2.56 -15.07
N GLU A 54 12.33 2.92 -15.90
CA GLU A 54 13.44 2.05 -16.33
C GLU A 54 14.25 1.47 -15.15
N VAL A 55 14.23 2.12 -13.98
CA VAL A 55 14.90 1.65 -12.76
C VAL A 55 14.44 0.24 -12.38
N PHE A 56 13.17 -0.08 -12.62
CA PHE A 56 12.58 -1.39 -12.31
C PHE A 56 12.22 -2.20 -13.56
N GLU A 57 12.68 -1.81 -14.75
CA GLU A 57 12.31 -2.47 -16.02
C GLU A 57 12.60 -3.98 -16.00
N ILE A 58 13.73 -4.38 -15.41
CA ILE A 58 14.11 -5.80 -15.28
C ILE A 58 13.13 -6.57 -14.37
N CYS A 59 12.53 -5.89 -13.39
CA CYS A 59 11.60 -6.51 -12.43
C CYS A 59 10.15 -6.54 -12.92
N HIS A 60 9.73 -5.60 -13.79
CA HIS A 60 8.36 -5.56 -14.32
C HIS A 60 7.82 -6.90 -14.85
N PRO A 61 8.59 -7.74 -15.57
CA PRO A 61 8.12 -9.07 -15.99
C PRO A 61 8.13 -10.13 -14.87
N VAL A 62 8.78 -9.87 -13.74
CA VAL A 62 8.92 -10.81 -12.60
C VAL A 62 7.83 -10.57 -11.57
N VAL A 63 7.54 -9.31 -11.25
CA VAL A 63 6.55 -8.90 -10.25
C VAL A 63 5.65 -7.82 -10.83
N ASP A 64 4.33 -8.06 -10.85
CA ASP A 64 3.34 -7.08 -11.30
C ASP A 64 3.39 -5.81 -10.45
N VAL A 65 3.75 -4.69 -11.09
CA VAL A 65 3.91 -3.38 -10.45
C VAL A 65 2.58 -2.72 -10.08
N THR A 66 1.47 -3.14 -10.67
CA THR A 66 0.17 -2.43 -10.59
C THR A 66 -0.29 -2.22 -9.15
N TRP A 67 -0.22 -3.27 -8.33
CA TRP A 67 -0.60 -3.21 -6.92
C TRP A 67 0.34 -2.31 -6.11
N PHE A 68 1.65 -2.40 -6.34
CA PHE A 68 2.65 -1.57 -5.65
C PHE A 68 2.53 -0.10 -5.99
N TYR A 69 2.26 0.22 -7.26
CA TYR A 69 2.02 1.59 -7.69
C TYR A 69 0.75 2.15 -7.03
N SER A 70 -0.35 1.38 -7.01
CA SER A 70 -1.59 1.80 -6.34
C SER A 70 -1.36 2.06 -4.85
N ASN A 71 -0.68 1.15 -4.14
CA ASN A 71 -0.36 1.34 -2.73
C ASN A 71 0.55 2.54 -2.49
N CYS A 72 1.57 2.75 -3.33
CA CYS A 72 2.44 3.92 -3.22
C CYS A 72 1.63 5.23 -3.30
N LEU A 73 0.62 5.30 -4.18
CA LEU A 73 -0.28 6.46 -4.24
C LEU A 73 -1.04 6.64 -2.93
N THR A 74 -1.68 5.58 -2.44
CA THR A 74 -2.44 5.60 -1.19
C THR A 74 -1.56 5.97 0.01
N ASP A 75 -0.36 5.42 0.14
CA ASP A 75 0.54 5.73 1.25
C ASP A 75 1.02 7.20 1.17
N THR A 76 1.46 7.65 0.00
CA THR A 76 2.01 9.00 -0.19
C THR A 76 0.95 10.10 -0.06
N CYS A 77 -0.28 9.82 -0.50
CA CYS A 77 -1.42 10.72 -0.26
C CYS A 77 -1.88 10.70 1.20
N GLY A 78 -1.78 9.56 1.89
CA GLY A 78 -2.18 9.39 3.29
C GLY A 78 -1.23 10.03 4.30
N CYS A 79 0.07 10.11 3.98
CA CYS A 79 1.07 10.74 4.82
C CYS A 79 1.03 12.27 4.67
N SER A 80 0.03 12.89 5.29
CA SER A 80 -0.24 14.34 5.21
C SER A 80 0.22 15.14 6.43
N GLN A 81 0.66 14.47 7.49
CA GLN A 81 1.06 15.08 8.77
C GLN A 81 2.59 15.24 8.91
N GLY A 82 3.33 15.09 7.81
CA GLY A 82 4.79 14.95 7.78
C GLY A 82 5.22 13.50 7.58
N GLY A 83 6.47 13.28 7.16
CA GLY A 83 6.98 11.94 6.85
C GLY A 83 6.76 11.47 5.40
N ASP A 84 6.41 12.38 4.49
CA ASP A 84 6.15 12.09 3.07
C ASP A 84 7.25 11.24 2.42
N CYS A 85 8.51 11.56 2.73
CA CYS A 85 9.66 10.80 2.24
C CYS A 85 9.73 9.38 2.82
N GLU A 86 9.34 9.18 4.08
CA GLU A 86 9.40 7.87 4.74
C GLU A 86 8.36 6.92 4.16
N CYS A 87 7.12 7.40 3.98
CA CYS A 87 6.04 6.61 3.38
C CYS A 87 6.37 6.23 1.93
N LEU A 88 6.82 7.19 1.12
CA LEU A 88 7.29 6.93 -0.24
C LEU A 88 8.41 5.88 -0.27
N CYS A 89 9.44 6.05 0.57
CA CYS A 89 10.57 5.12 0.61
C CYS A 89 10.14 3.71 1.03
N ALA A 90 9.20 3.60 1.98
CA ALA A 90 8.66 2.31 2.41
C ALA A 90 7.93 1.60 1.26
N SER A 91 7.07 2.30 0.52
CA SER A 91 6.36 1.72 -0.63
C SER A 91 7.32 1.30 -1.74
N VAL A 92 8.35 2.12 -2.04
CA VAL A 92 9.37 1.77 -3.04
C VAL A 92 10.22 0.57 -2.60
N SER A 93 10.62 0.54 -1.33
CA SER A 93 11.38 -0.57 -0.75
C SER A 93 10.59 -1.88 -0.80
N ALA A 94 9.27 -1.84 -0.64
CA ALA A 94 8.44 -3.04 -0.69
C ALA A 94 8.47 -3.70 -2.08
N TYR A 95 8.37 -2.90 -3.15
CA TYR A 95 8.48 -3.43 -4.52
C TYR A 95 9.88 -3.96 -4.80
N ALA A 96 10.91 -3.18 -4.45
CA ALA A 96 12.31 -3.59 -4.61
C ALA A 96 12.63 -4.90 -3.87
N HIS A 97 12.06 -5.09 -2.68
CA HIS A 97 12.23 -6.32 -1.91
C HIS A 97 11.62 -7.52 -2.63
N GLN A 98 10.41 -7.38 -3.19
CA GLN A 98 9.76 -8.46 -3.96
C GLN A 98 10.53 -8.80 -5.23
N CYS A 99 11.03 -7.78 -5.93
CA CYS A 99 11.95 -7.98 -7.05
C CYS A 99 13.17 -8.83 -6.65
N CYS A 100 13.78 -8.52 -5.51
CA CYS A 100 14.94 -9.26 -5.01
C CYS A 100 14.64 -10.71 -4.59
N GLN A 101 13.40 -11.00 -4.17
CA GLN A 101 13.02 -12.37 -3.78
C GLN A 101 12.74 -13.28 -4.99
N HIS A 102 12.32 -12.69 -6.11
CA HIS A 102 11.87 -13.42 -7.29
C HIS A 102 12.82 -13.34 -8.49
N GLY A 103 13.86 -12.51 -8.42
CA GLY A 103 14.86 -12.27 -9.48
C GLY A 103 16.18 -13.01 -9.29
#